data_AF-A0A7K3WQQ9-F1
#
_entry.id   AF-A0A7K3WQQ9-F1
#
_cell.length_a   1.000
_cell.length_b   1.000
_cell.length_c   1.000
_cell.angle_alpha   90.00
_cell.angle_beta   90.00
_cell.angle_gamma   90.00
#
_symmetry.space_group_name_H-M   'P 1'
#
loop_
_entity.id
_entity.type
_entity.pdbx_description
1 polymer ?
#
loop_
_entity_poly.entity_id
_entity_poly.type
_entity_poly.pdbx_seq_one_letter_code
_entity_poly.pdbx_strand_id
1 'polypeptide(L)'
;MVSTIKKNLNLAFRVSSYAEWDKKTNVKMTRPDADCVHSDGFYFFNINIHRTMILIVFEDNEATVIWGGSHDGFNNIFKGNKATIEKWLRTQSLI
;
A
#
# COMPACT_ATOMS: atom_id res chain seq x y z
N MET A 1 -21.38 -1.92 -9.06
CA MET A 1 -21.60 -0.78 -8.15
C MET A 1 -20.74 -1.04 -6.92
N VAL A 2 -19.59 -0.36 -6.82
CA VAL A 2 -18.55 -0.61 -5.82
C VAL A 2 -19.11 -0.29 -4.43
N SER A 3 -19.31 -1.32 -3.61
CA SER A 3 -19.88 -1.18 -2.27
C SER A 3 -18.83 -0.64 -1.28
N THR A 4 -19.23 0.47 -0.68
CA THR A 4 -18.69 1.16 0.49
C THR A 4 -17.95 0.28 1.51
N ILE A 5 -16.61 0.28 1.48
CA ILE A 5 -15.75 -0.10 2.62
C ILE A 5 -15.36 1.20 3.36
N LYS A 6 -16.34 1.94 3.92
CA LYS A 6 -16.07 3.20 4.64
C LYS A 6 -15.89 3.04 6.16
N LYS A 7 -16.26 1.92 6.78
CA LYS A 7 -16.24 1.81 8.26
C LYS A 7 -14.93 1.29 8.85
N ASN A 8 -14.17 0.44 8.15
CA ASN A 8 -12.97 -0.18 8.71
C ASN A 8 -11.64 0.42 8.23
N LEU A 9 -11.67 1.34 7.25
CA LEU A 9 -10.48 2.10 6.84
C LEU A 9 -10.05 3.13 7.90
N ASN A 10 -10.98 3.59 8.75
CA ASN A 10 -10.72 4.63 9.74
C ASN A 10 -9.72 4.24 10.84
N LEU A 11 -9.43 2.94 11.06
CA LEU A 11 -8.40 2.53 12.01
C LEU A 11 -6.99 2.56 11.39
N ALA A 12 -6.89 2.36 10.08
CA ALA A 12 -5.63 2.45 9.33
C ALA A 12 -5.32 3.88 8.87
N PHE A 13 -6.33 4.73 8.69
CA PHE A 13 -6.21 6.11 8.21
C PHE A 13 -6.28 7.20 9.30
N ARG A 14 -6.36 6.85 10.59
CA ARG A 14 -6.28 7.83 11.71
C ARG A 14 -4.86 8.41 11.92
N VAL A 15 -4.12 8.59 10.83
CA VAL A 15 -2.85 9.30 10.77
C VAL A 15 -2.99 10.58 9.92
N SER A 16 -4.13 10.83 9.29
CA SER A 16 -4.24 11.88 8.25
C SER A 16 -4.66 13.28 8.70
N SER A 17 -5.05 13.55 9.95
CA SER A 17 -5.35 14.96 10.30
C SER A 17 -4.11 15.79 10.63
N TYR A 18 -2.92 15.19 10.76
CA TYR A 18 -1.69 15.89 11.18
C TYR A 18 -0.36 15.38 10.59
N ALA A 19 -0.34 14.28 9.83
CA ALA A 19 0.92 13.79 9.27
C ALA A 19 1.14 14.38 7.88
N GLU A 20 2.06 15.34 7.78
CA GLU A 20 2.67 15.76 6.52
C GLU A 20 3.67 14.67 6.10
N TRP A 21 3.29 13.83 5.13
CA TRP A 21 4.11 12.71 4.68
C TRP A 21 5.12 13.18 3.64
N ASP A 22 6.26 13.71 4.09
CA ASP A 22 7.36 14.07 3.19
C ASP A 22 8.07 12.82 2.62
N LYS A 23 8.54 12.96 1.37
CA LYS A 23 8.91 11.91 0.41
C LYS A 23 9.84 10.84 1.02
N LYS A 24 9.39 9.58 0.96
CA LYS A 24 10.06 8.30 1.30
C LYS A 24 10.58 8.11 2.72
N THR A 25 11.02 9.16 3.40
CA THR A 25 11.68 9.06 4.71
C THR A 25 10.68 8.92 5.85
N ASN A 26 9.43 9.40 5.70
CA ASN A 26 8.45 9.37 6.78
C ASN A 26 7.64 8.04 6.87
N VAL A 27 7.54 7.28 5.76
CA VAL A 27 6.72 6.05 5.72
C VAL A 27 7.21 5.00 6.69
N LYS A 28 8.53 4.78 6.76
CA LYS A 28 9.11 3.80 7.68
C LYS A 28 9.06 4.25 9.15
N MET A 29 8.93 5.54 9.43
CA MET A 29 8.78 6.04 10.80
C MET A 29 7.39 5.73 11.37
N THR A 30 6.35 5.91 10.55
CA THR A 30 4.96 5.66 10.96
C THR A 30 4.52 4.23 10.70
N ARG A 31 5.08 3.58 9.67
CA ARG A 31 4.88 2.17 9.27
C ARG A 31 6.22 1.45 9.09
N PRO A 32 6.89 1.08 10.20
CA PRO A 32 8.13 0.31 10.12
C PRO A 32 8.01 -1.00 9.35
N ASP A 33 6.80 -1.57 9.32
CA ASP A 33 6.42 -2.79 8.62
C ASP A 33 6.24 -2.62 7.10
N ALA A 34 6.25 -1.39 6.57
CA ALA A 34 6.06 -1.15 5.14
C ALA A 34 7.29 -1.52 4.30
N ASP A 35 7.20 -2.47 3.38
CA ASP A 35 8.29 -2.82 2.46
C ASP A 35 8.23 -1.95 1.19
N CYS A 36 9.34 -1.32 0.84
CA CYS A 36 9.48 -0.58 -0.42
C CYS A 36 9.71 -1.58 -1.55
N VAL A 37 8.72 -1.72 -2.42
CA VAL A 37 8.70 -2.75 -3.48
C VAL A 37 9.04 -2.21 -4.87
N HIS A 38 9.10 -0.89 -5.04
CA HIS A 38 9.55 -0.25 -6.27
C HIS A 38 10.28 1.08 -5.99
N SER A 39 11.24 1.44 -6.84
CA SER A 39 12.02 2.68 -6.69
C SER A 39 11.17 3.94 -6.74
N ASP A 40 9.99 3.88 -7.37
CA ASP A 40 9.09 5.04 -7.52
C ASP A 40 8.26 5.31 -6.26
N GLY A 41 8.53 4.60 -5.16
CA GLY A 41 7.88 4.85 -3.87
C GLY A 41 6.60 4.03 -3.67
N PHE A 42 6.56 2.82 -4.23
CA PHE A 42 5.51 1.86 -3.93
C PHE A 42 5.84 1.06 -2.66
N TYR A 43 4.86 0.94 -1.77
CA TYR A 43 5.03 0.26 -0.49
C TYR A 43 3.93 -0.77 -0.24
N PHE A 44 4.32 -1.95 0.24
CA PHE A 44 3.38 -2.93 0.80
C PHE A 44 3.43 -2.93 2.32
N PHE A 45 2.28 -3.04 2.98
CA PHE A 45 2.22 -3.30 4.42
C PHE A 45 0.99 -4.10 4.81
N ASN A 46 1.01 -4.68 6.01
CA ASN A 46 -0.11 -5.41 6.59
C ASN A 46 -0.88 -4.51 7.55
N ILE A 47 -2.21 -4.40 7.42
CA ILE A 47 -3.01 -3.63 8.38
C ILE A 47 -3.40 -4.43 9.64
N ASN A 48 -2.80 -5.62 9.86
CA ASN A 48 -2.96 -6.54 11.00
C ASN A 48 -4.40 -7.00 11.31
N ILE A 49 -5.39 -6.49 10.58
CA ILE A 49 -6.77 -6.96 10.56
C ILE A 49 -6.85 -8.02 9.46
N HIS A 50 -7.19 -9.26 9.83
CA HIS A 50 -7.38 -10.39 8.90
C HIS A 50 -6.23 -10.62 7.90
N ARG A 51 -4.99 -10.24 8.24
CA ARG A 51 -3.82 -10.31 7.36
C ARG A 51 -4.06 -9.62 6.01
N THR A 52 -4.76 -8.49 6.03
CA THR A 52 -4.97 -7.68 4.83
C THR A 52 -3.68 -6.95 4.47
N MET A 53 -3.22 -7.17 3.25
CA MET A 53 -2.07 -6.52 2.62
C MET A 53 -2.57 -5.32 1.81
N ILE A 54 -1.86 -4.20 1.88
CA ILE A 54 -2.16 -2.97 1.14
C ILE A 54 -0.93 -2.54 0.36
N LEU A 55 -1.10 -2.18 -0.91
CA LEU A 55 -0.11 -1.49 -1.75
C LEU A 55 -0.50 -0.02 -1.85
N ILE A 56 0.43 0.86 -1.54
CA ILE A 56 0.26 2.30 -1.74
C ILE A 56 1.40 2.92 -2.56
N VAL A 57 1.11 4.07 -3.16
CA VAL A 57 2.10 4.99 -3.72
C VAL A 57 1.87 6.38 -3.11
N PHE A 58 2.94 7.14 -2.94
CA PHE A 58 2.87 8.53 -2.49
C PHE A 58 3.20 9.47 -3.64
N GLU A 59 2.28 10.37 -3.96
CA GLU A 59 2.43 11.41 -4.98
C GLU A 59 1.93 12.72 -4.37
N ASP A 60 2.72 13.80 -4.48
CA ASP A 60 2.34 15.16 -4.07
C ASP A 60 1.66 15.29 -2.69
N ASN A 61 2.23 14.64 -1.67
CA ASN A 61 1.75 14.56 -0.28
C ASN A 61 0.44 13.77 -0.07
N GLU A 62 -0.06 13.11 -1.10
CA GLU A 62 -1.19 12.20 -1.03
C GLU A 62 -0.72 10.75 -1.09
N ALA A 63 -1.45 9.88 -0.39
CA ALA A 63 -1.24 8.44 -0.42
C ALA A 63 -2.39 7.77 -1.18
N THR A 64 -2.07 7.12 -2.30
CA THR A 64 -3.06 6.41 -3.11
C THR A 64 -2.95 4.91 -2.86
N VAL A 65 -4.07 4.28 -2.50
CA VAL A 65 -4.15 2.81 -2.41
C VAL A 65 -4.30 2.24 -3.82
N ILE A 66 -3.29 1.50 -4.24
CA ILE A 66 -3.21 0.87 -5.56
C ILE A 66 -3.83 -0.53 -5.53
N TRP A 67 -3.66 -1.25 -4.43
CA TRP A 67 -4.18 -2.60 -4.28
C TRP A 67 -4.45 -2.90 -2.80
N GLY A 68 -5.47 -3.73 -2.54
CA GLY A 68 -5.75 -4.25 -1.21
C GLY A 68 -6.36 -5.65 -1.30
N GLY A 69 -5.91 -6.56 -0.44
CA GLY A 69 -6.38 -7.94 -0.47
C GLY A 69 -5.88 -8.77 0.71
N SER A 70 -6.29 -10.03 0.77
CA SER A 70 -5.77 -10.96 1.77
C SER A 70 -4.29 -11.29 1.50
N HIS A 71 -3.60 -11.78 2.53
CA HIS A 71 -2.26 -12.33 2.38
C HIS A 71 -2.17 -13.45 1.35
N ASP A 72 -3.19 -14.31 1.26
CA ASP A 72 -3.24 -15.36 0.24
C ASP A 72 -3.43 -14.77 -1.16
N GLY A 73 -4.28 -13.75 -1.30
CA GLY A 73 -4.43 -12.99 -2.55
C GLY A 73 -3.13 -12.32 -2.99
N PHE A 74 -2.39 -11.73 -2.03
CA PHE A 74 -1.07 -11.19 -2.27
C PHE A 74 -0.11 -12.26 -2.80
N ASN A 75 -0.04 -13.42 -2.15
CA ASN A 75 0.83 -14.51 -2.57
C ASN A 75 0.44 -15.08 -3.94
N ASN A 76 -0.85 -15.18 -4.24
CA ASN A 76 -1.33 -15.69 -5.52
C ASN A 76 -0.96 -14.76 -6.69
N ILE A 77 -1.04 -13.44 -6.49
CA ILE A 77 -0.77 -12.43 -7.53
C ILE A 77 0.73 -12.13 -7.64
N PHE A 78 1.37 -11.80 -6.51
CA PHE A 78 2.71 -11.23 -6.46
C PHE A 78 3.79 -12.26 -6.11
N LYS A 79 3.41 -13.41 -5.55
CA LYS A 79 4.33 -14.52 -5.18
C LYS A 79 5.49 -14.08 -4.28
N GLY A 80 5.31 -13.00 -3.51
CA GLY A 80 6.35 -12.42 -2.66
C GLY A 80 7.58 -11.89 -3.41
N ASN A 81 7.49 -11.66 -4.73
CA ASN A 81 8.64 -11.33 -5.57
C ASN A 81 8.54 -9.91 -6.15
N LYS A 82 9.55 -9.06 -5.88
CA LYS A 82 9.60 -7.67 -6.37
C LYS A 82 9.54 -7.55 -7.90
N ALA A 83 10.13 -8.47 -8.66
CA ALA A 83 10.03 -8.49 -10.12
C ALA A 83 8.61 -8.82 -10.61
N THR A 84 7.87 -9.65 -9.88
CA THR A 84 6.45 -9.93 -10.21
C THR A 84 5.57 -8.72 -9.89
N ILE A 85 5.86 -8.02 -8.80
CA ILE A 85 5.21 -6.75 -8.45
C ILE A 85 5.47 -5.70 -9.53
N GLU A 86 6.72 -5.51 -9.96
CA GLU A 86 7.07 -4.57 -11.02
C GLU A 86 6.34 -4.90 -12.33
N LYS A 87 6.35 -6.18 -12.75
CA LYS A 87 5.60 -6.60 -13.94
C LYS A 87 4.10 -6.31 -13.82
N TRP A 88 3.53 -6.52 -12.63
CA TRP A 88 2.13 -6.23 -12.37
C TRP A 88 1.86 -4.72 -12.48
N LEU A 89 2.70 -3.87 -11.89
CA LEU A 89 2.61 -2.41 -11.97
C LEU A 89 2.65 -1.92 -13.43
N ARG A 90 3.56 -2.45 -14.25
CA ARG A 90 3.63 -2.15 -15.70
C ARG A 90 2.35 -2.53 -16.42
N THR A 91 1.79 -3.71 -16.10
CA THR A 91 0.52 -4.17 -16.67
C THR A 91 -0.64 -3.25 -16.29
N GLN A 92 -0.60 -2.64 -15.10
CA GLN A 92 -1.58 -1.65 -14.66
C GLN A 92 -1.30 -0.23 -15.20
N SER A 93 -0.23 -0.02 -15.98
CA SER A 93 0.22 1.31 -16.44
C SER A 93 0.47 2.30 -15.29
N LEU A 94 1.00 1.80 -14.18
CA LEU A 94 1.37 2.60 -13.01
C LEU A 94 2.86 3.00 -13.00
N ILE A 95 3.68 2.32 -13.81
CA ILE A 95 5.12 2.56 -14.05
C ILE A 95 5.50 2.17 -15.48
#